data_AF-A0A925MTG5-F1
#
_entry.id   AF-A0A925MTG5-F1
#
_cell.length_a   1.000
_cell.length_b   1.000
_cell.length_c   1.000
_cell.angle_alpha   90.00
_cell.angle_beta   90.00
_cell.angle_gamma   90.00
#
_symmetry.space_group_name_H-M   'P 1'
#
loop_
_entity.id
_entity.type
_entity.pdbx_description
1 polymer ?
#
loop_
_entity_poly.entity_id
_entity_poly.type
_entity_poly.pdbx_seq_one_letter_code
_entity_poly.pdbx_strand_id
1 'polypeptide(L)'
;MNSRPAEPVSRAALYAQTDAYLAALATKEPTSLRLAERVVFTENNVQLTVGDGLWNTVSQVRDSYDLKCADARAGQVCWFGIVEEHGVPAVMALRLKLAGGLIEEIETIVCRKVDFSPFPSVESYVAPRPLMLADVPAAQRRERARMISVADGYFDTLQLNDGQLFTEFTDDCDRIENGLQTTNNSIEGYPIAGMGCADQFRLGQYRYDDRLRDRRFPLVDEEKGLVLAGGFIDHCGKVMDITWTDGVTRVRSPFFYPHSYVLLELFKIVDGRIAGVEAVFVTVPYNMPSPWPPDTR
;
A
#
# COMPACT_ATOMS: atom_id res chain seq x y z
N MET A 1 33.42 11.24 -25.37
CA MET A 1 32.27 11.15 -24.45
C MET A 1 31.23 10.28 -25.10
N ASN A 2 31.05 9.04 -24.65
CA ASN A 2 30.04 8.13 -25.20
C ASN A 2 28.71 8.41 -24.51
N SER A 3 27.96 9.39 -25.02
CA SER A 3 26.58 9.68 -24.61
C SER A 3 25.63 8.67 -25.23
N ARG A 4 25.76 7.38 -24.85
CA ARG A 4 24.62 6.47 -25.01
C ARG A 4 23.55 6.95 -24.02
N PRO A 5 22.31 7.20 -24.48
CA PRO A 5 21.19 7.35 -23.55
C PRO A 5 21.19 6.14 -22.61
N ALA A 6 20.96 6.36 -21.31
CA ALA A 6 20.71 5.25 -20.40
C ALA A 6 19.58 4.39 -20.99
N GLU A 7 19.79 3.08 -21.11
CA GLU A 7 18.73 2.20 -21.57
C GLU A 7 17.52 2.34 -20.62
N PRO A 8 16.30 2.48 -21.16
CA PRO A 8 15.11 2.55 -20.32
C PRO A 8 15.01 1.29 -19.46
N VAL A 9 14.83 1.47 -18.15
CA VAL A 9 14.75 0.36 -17.21
C VAL A 9 13.46 -0.42 -17.49
N SER A 10 13.59 -1.69 -17.89
CA SER A 10 12.42 -2.53 -18.16
C SER A 10 11.73 -3.00 -16.87
N ARG A 11 10.45 -3.38 -16.94
CA ARG A 11 9.74 -4.03 -15.82
C ARG A 11 10.52 -5.24 -15.29
N ALA A 12 11.05 -6.07 -16.19
CA ALA A 12 11.84 -7.24 -15.81
C ALA A 12 13.12 -6.86 -15.04
N ALA A 13 13.79 -5.78 -15.45
CA ALA A 13 14.97 -5.28 -14.73
C ALA A 13 14.60 -4.72 -13.34
N LEU A 14 13.46 -4.03 -13.22
CA LEU A 14 12.93 -3.57 -11.93
C LEU A 14 12.59 -4.74 -10.99
N TYR A 15 11.90 -5.76 -11.49
CA TYR A 15 11.58 -6.96 -10.70
C TYR A 15 12.85 -7.70 -10.26
N ALA A 16 13.83 -7.85 -11.15
CA ALA A 16 15.11 -8.46 -10.79
C ALA A 16 15.84 -7.68 -9.68
N GLN A 17 15.69 -6.34 -9.63
CA GLN A 17 16.27 -5.53 -8.55
C GLN A 17 15.50 -5.68 -7.23
N THR A 18 14.18 -5.84 -7.28
CA THR A 18 13.39 -6.25 -6.12
C THR A 18 13.84 -7.62 -5.59
N ASP A 19 14.03 -8.60 -6.48
CA ASP A 19 14.50 -9.93 -6.08
C ASP A 19 15.89 -9.89 -5.45
N ALA A 20 16.81 -9.09 -6.01
CA ALA A 20 18.12 -8.84 -5.43
C ALA A 20 18.04 -8.17 -4.05
N TYR A 21 17.14 -7.20 -3.87
CA TYR A 21 16.89 -6.56 -2.58
C TYR A 21 16.38 -7.55 -1.54
N LEU A 22 15.37 -8.36 -1.88
CA LEU A 22 14.79 -9.35 -0.99
C LEU A 22 15.77 -10.47 -0.63
N ALA A 23 16.63 -10.89 -1.58
CA ALA A 23 17.70 -11.83 -1.32
C ALA A 23 18.74 -11.27 -0.34
N ALA A 24 19.16 -10.01 -0.53
CA ALA A 24 20.07 -9.34 0.39
C ALA A 24 19.46 -9.17 1.79
N LEU A 25 18.17 -8.83 1.87
CA LEU A 25 17.42 -8.73 3.13
C LEU A 25 17.40 -10.07 3.85
N ALA A 26 17.08 -11.16 3.15
CA ALA A 26 17.04 -12.51 3.73
C ALA A 26 18.39 -12.96 4.29
N THR A 27 19.51 -12.51 3.70
CA THR A 27 20.87 -12.80 4.20
C THR A 27 21.43 -11.73 5.13
N LYS A 28 20.72 -10.63 5.35
CA LYS A 28 21.19 -9.45 6.11
C LYS A 28 22.46 -8.81 5.55
N GLU A 29 22.63 -8.86 4.23
CA GLU A 29 23.84 -8.37 3.55
C GLU A 29 23.56 -7.14 2.67
N PRO A 30 23.31 -5.95 3.26
CA PRO A 30 22.97 -4.75 2.50
C PRO A 30 24.11 -4.26 1.59
N THR A 31 25.35 -4.64 1.89
CA THR A 31 26.54 -4.27 1.08
C THR A 31 26.58 -4.96 -0.29
N SER A 32 25.76 -6.00 -0.49
CA SER A 32 25.59 -6.65 -1.80
C SER A 32 24.73 -5.83 -2.77
N LEU A 33 24.03 -4.81 -2.27
CA LEU A 33 23.15 -3.97 -3.07
C LEU A 33 23.90 -2.85 -3.79
N ARG A 34 23.41 -2.51 -4.98
CA ARG A 34 23.87 -1.34 -5.74
C ARG A 34 23.11 -0.10 -5.27
N LEU A 35 23.58 0.52 -4.20
CA LEU A 35 22.99 1.73 -3.63
C LEU A 35 23.59 3.00 -4.24
N ALA A 36 22.79 4.06 -4.33
CA ALA A 36 23.29 5.40 -4.63
C ALA A 36 24.16 5.91 -3.48
N GLU A 37 25.02 6.90 -3.74
CA GLU A 37 25.85 7.54 -2.70
C GLU A 37 25.00 8.12 -1.56
N ARG A 38 23.81 8.63 -1.91
CA ARG A 38 22.79 9.10 -0.97
C ARG A 38 21.52 8.28 -1.17
N VAL A 39 21.26 7.37 -0.25
CA VAL A 39 20.03 6.58 -0.19
C VAL A 39 19.14 7.09 0.94
N VAL A 40 17.85 7.26 0.65
CA VAL A 40 16.83 7.47 1.69
C VAL A 40 16.18 6.13 1.99
N PHE A 41 16.30 5.67 3.23
CA PHE A 41 15.67 4.43 3.70
C PHE A 41 14.73 4.74 4.85
N THR A 42 13.50 4.25 4.77
CA THR A 42 12.53 4.34 5.86
C THR A 42 11.89 2.98 6.16
N GLU A 43 11.72 2.69 7.45
CA GLU A 43 10.86 1.60 7.93
C GLU A 43 9.77 2.21 8.82
N ASN A 44 8.50 1.87 8.57
CA ASN A 44 7.36 2.33 9.37
C ASN A 44 7.39 3.86 9.64
N ASN A 45 7.67 4.63 8.59
CA ASN A 45 7.78 6.10 8.60
C ASN A 45 8.97 6.69 9.36
N VAL A 46 9.94 5.88 9.80
CA VAL A 46 11.18 6.35 10.43
C VAL A 46 12.32 6.23 9.44
N GLN A 47 13.06 7.32 9.21
CA GLN A 47 14.28 7.28 8.40
C GLN A 47 15.40 6.57 9.18
N LEU A 48 15.99 5.54 8.56
CA LEU A 48 17.02 4.69 9.14
C LEU A 48 18.24 4.60 8.22
N THR A 49 19.31 3.99 8.73
CA THR A 49 20.46 3.58 7.90
C THR A 49 20.17 2.22 7.28
N VAL A 50 20.53 2.01 6.01
CA VAL A 50 20.37 0.70 5.38
C VAL A 50 21.20 -0.34 6.16
N GLY A 51 20.58 -1.46 6.53
CA GLY A 51 21.17 -2.45 7.43
C GLY A 51 20.66 -2.37 8.88
N ASP A 52 19.85 -1.37 9.23
CA ASP A 52 19.16 -1.26 10.53
C ASP A 52 17.69 -1.71 10.45
N GLY A 53 16.96 -1.69 11.57
CA GLY A 53 15.54 -2.08 11.63
C GLY A 53 15.34 -3.57 11.34
N LEU A 54 14.43 -3.88 10.41
CA LEU A 54 14.10 -5.22 9.94
C LEU A 54 15.35 -6.02 9.53
N TRP A 55 16.39 -5.36 9.01
CA TRP A 55 17.65 -6.00 8.66
C TRP A 55 18.29 -6.74 9.85
N ASN A 56 18.12 -6.25 11.08
CA ASN A 56 18.67 -6.89 12.27
C ASN A 56 17.92 -8.18 12.66
N THR A 57 16.63 -8.24 12.38
CA THR A 57 15.69 -9.23 12.96
C THR A 57 15.20 -10.26 11.95
N VAL A 58 15.17 -9.92 10.66
CA VAL A 58 14.66 -10.79 9.59
C VAL A 58 15.33 -12.17 9.62
N SER A 59 14.55 -13.23 9.58
CA SER A 59 15.03 -14.61 9.49
C SER A 59 14.65 -15.25 8.15
N GLN A 60 13.61 -14.74 7.48
CA GLN A 60 13.13 -15.27 6.22
C GLN A 60 12.33 -14.22 5.42
N VAL A 61 12.38 -14.32 4.10
CA VAL A 61 11.40 -13.74 3.18
C VAL A 61 10.63 -14.92 2.58
N ARG A 62 9.30 -14.96 2.71
CA ARG A 62 8.50 -16.05 2.14
C ARG A 62 8.28 -15.84 0.65
N ASP A 63 8.21 -16.92 -0.10
CA ASP A 63 7.96 -16.94 -1.55
C ASP A 63 6.48 -17.16 -1.90
N SER A 64 5.62 -17.44 -0.91
CA SER A 64 4.19 -17.73 -1.13
C SER A 64 3.38 -16.54 -1.63
N TYR A 65 3.82 -15.32 -1.33
CA TYR A 65 3.12 -14.09 -1.71
C TYR A 65 4.08 -13.11 -2.40
N ASP A 66 4.02 -13.04 -3.73
CA ASP A 66 4.89 -12.20 -4.57
C ASP A 66 4.06 -11.27 -5.46
N LEU A 67 3.52 -10.20 -4.88
CA LEU A 67 2.78 -9.19 -5.63
C LEU A 67 3.68 -8.00 -5.94
N LYS A 68 4.01 -7.82 -7.23
CA LYS A 68 4.86 -6.74 -7.71
C LYS A 68 4.13 -5.79 -8.66
N CYS A 69 4.54 -4.54 -8.64
CA CYS A 69 4.14 -3.50 -9.59
C CYS A 69 5.39 -2.71 -10.01
N ALA A 70 5.51 -2.33 -11.29
CA ALA A 70 6.68 -1.61 -11.78
C ALA A 70 6.32 -0.47 -12.72
N ASP A 71 6.91 0.68 -12.46
CA ASP A 71 6.85 1.87 -13.29
C ASP A 71 8.21 2.11 -13.94
N ALA A 72 8.39 1.56 -15.14
CA ALA A 72 9.60 1.71 -15.94
C ALA A 72 9.93 3.18 -16.25
N ARG A 73 8.91 4.04 -16.35
CA ARG A 73 9.08 5.47 -16.64
C ARG A 73 9.65 6.21 -15.44
N ALA A 74 9.20 5.89 -14.23
CA ALA A 74 9.64 6.53 -12.99
C ALA A 74 10.82 5.81 -12.31
N GLY A 75 11.23 4.64 -12.81
CA GLY A 75 12.25 3.81 -12.16
C GLY A 75 11.80 3.26 -10.81
N GLN A 76 10.50 3.03 -10.63
CA GLN A 76 9.91 2.65 -9.35
C GLN A 76 9.39 1.23 -9.40
N VAL A 77 9.54 0.49 -8.31
CA VAL A 77 9.02 -0.87 -8.16
C VAL A 77 8.52 -1.09 -6.75
N CYS A 78 7.42 -1.81 -6.59
CA CYS A 78 6.93 -2.21 -5.29
C CYS A 78 6.73 -3.71 -5.19
N TRP A 79 6.72 -4.19 -3.94
CA TRP A 79 6.49 -5.58 -3.59
C TRP A 79 5.65 -5.66 -2.33
N PHE A 80 4.66 -6.55 -2.34
CA PHE A 80 3.87 -6.92 -1.18
C PHE A 80 4.08 -8.42 -0.93
N GLY A 81 4.33 -8.78 0.32
CA GLY A 81 4.51 -10.17 0.71
C GLY A 81 4.73 -10.33 2.21
N ILE A 82 5.42 -11.41 2.59
CA ILE A 82 5.60 -11.81 3.99
C ILE A 82 7.08 -11.93 4.31
N VAL A 83 7.48 -11.29 5.41
CA VAL A 83 8.79 -11.48 6.05
C VAL A 83 8.60 -12.16 7.40
N GLU A 84 9.63 -12.82 7.89
CA GLU A 84 9.67 -13.36 9.26
C GLU A 84 10.79 -12.73 10.04
N GLU A 85 10.54 -12.43 11.32
CA GLU A 85 11.53 -11.98 12.29
C GLU A 85 11.65 -13.05 13.37
N HIS A 86 12.76 -13.78 13.38
CA HIS A 86 12.98 -14.91 14.29
C HIS A 86 11.82 -15.93 14.30
N GLY A 87 11.27 -16.22 13.13
CA GLY A 87 10.14 -17.16 12.96
C GLY A 87 8.75 -16.55 13.22
N VAL A 88 8.66 -15.25 13.53
CA VAL A 88 7.40 -14.53 13.70
C VAL A 88 7.08 -13.79 12.40
N PRO A 89 5.99 -14.13 11.69
CA PRO A 89 5.70 -13.52 10.40
C PRO A 89 5.04 -12.14 10.52
N ALA A 90 5.29 -11.30 9.51
CA ALA A 90 4.72 -9.98 9.33
C ALA A 90 4.41 -9.72 7.85
N VAL A 91 3.36 -8.94 7.57
CA VAL A 91 3.03 -8.50 6.20
C VAL A 91 3.86 -7.26 5.89
N MET A 92 4.50 -7.22 4.73
CA MET A 92 5.38 -6.14 4.31
C MET A 92 4.97 -5.58 2.96
N ALA A 93 4.94 -4.25 2.86
CA ALA A 93 4.98 -3.53 1.60
C ALA A 93 6.34 -2.83 1.46
N LEU A 94 6.94 -2.95 0.29
CA LEU A 94 8.21 -2.37 -0.11
C LEU A 94 8.00 -1.50 -1.34
N ARG A 95 8.64 -0.33 -1.39
CA ARG A 95 8.85 0.46 -2.60
C ARG A 95 10.33 0.78 -2.74
N LEU A 96 10.86 0.55 -3.93
CA LEU A 96 12.21 0.94 -4.34
C LEU A 96 12.13 1.96 -5.47
N LYS A 97 13.00 2.97 -5.43
CA LYS A 97 13.26 3.86 -6.57
C LYS A 97 14.69 3.71 -7.03
N LEU A 98 14.85 3.60 -8.35
CA LEU A 98 16.12 3.41 -9.01
C LEU A 98 16.43 4.58 -9.94
N ALA A 99 17.67 5.08 -9.87
CA ALA A 99 18.24 6.04 -10.80
C ALA A 99 19.59 5.52 -11.30
N GLY A 100 19.78 5.43 -12.62
CA GLY A 100 21.03 4.92 -13.20
C GLY A 100 21.38 3.48 -12.80
N GLY A 101 20.37 2.66 -12.45
CA GLY A 101 20.56 1.28 -11.98
C GLY A 101 21.04 1.17 -10.52
N LEU A 102 21.03 2.27 -9.77
CA LEU A 102 21.31 2.33 -8.33
C LEU A 102 20.01 2.58 -7.57
N ILE A 103 19.85 1.96 -6.40
CA ILE A 103 18.72 2.23 -5.49
C ILE A 103 18.99 3.54 -4.75
N GLU A 104 18.10 4.53 -4.91
CA GLU A 104 18.19 5.83 -4.23
C GLU A 104 17.13 6.03 -3.14
N GLU A 105 16.01 5.31 -3.21
CA GLU A 105 14.97 5.35 -2.18
C GLU A 105 14.49 3.93 -1.86
N ILE A 106 14.32 3.66 -0.57
CA ILE A 106 13.80 2.41 -0.02
C ILE A 106 12.73 2.78 1.01
N GLU A 107 11.51 2.36 0.77
CA GLU A 107 10.40 2.57 1.69
C GLU A 107 9.77 1.25 2.06
N THR A 108 9.74 0.96 3.36
CA THR A 108 9.18 -0.27 3.89
C THR A 108 8.12 0.04 4.94
N ILE A 109 6.95 -0.59 4.80
CA ILE A 109 5.95 -0.70 5.86
C ILE A 109 5.85 -2.18 6.25
N VAL A 110 6.07 -2.49 7.53
CA VAL A 110 6.01 -3.84 8.11
C VAL A 110 4.91 -3.86 9.17
N CYS A 111 3.81 -4.56 8.88
CA CYS A 111 2.73 -4.80 9.83
C CYS A 111 2.95 -6.12 10.57
N ARG A 112 3.31 -6.02 11.85
CA ARG A 112 3.49 -7.17 12.75
C ARG A 112 2.19 -7.42 13.51
N LYS A 113 1.92 -8.68 13.85
CA LYS A 113 0.73 -9.06 14.64
C LYS A 113 0.68 -8.44 16.04
N VAL A 114 1.85 -8.07 16.58
CA VAL A 114 2.00 -7.43 17.89
C VAL A 114 1.86 -5.90 17.85
N ASP A 115 1.89 -5.31 16.65
CA ASP A 115 1.71 -3.87 16.50
C ASP A 115 0.26 -3.49 16.77
N PHE A 116 0.01 -2.26 17.20
CA PHE A 116 -1.34 -1.73 17.39
C PHE A 116 -1.99 -1.34 16.04
N SER A 117 -1.87 -2.20 15.04
CA SER A 117 -2.39 -1.99 13.69
C SER A 117 -3.58 -2.94 13.46
N PRO A 118 -4.66 -2.52 12.80
CA PRO A 118 -5.79 -3.40 12.56
C PRO A 118 -5.45 -4.46 11.49
N PHE A 119 -6.16 -5.58 11.58
CA PHE A 119 -6.19 -6.64 10.57
C PHE A 119 -4.87 -7.39 10.24
N PRO A 120 -3.88 -7.55 11.15
CA PRO A 120 -2.72 -8.37 10.83
C PRO A 120 -3.14 -9.83 10.66
N SER A 121 -3.14 -10.33 9.43
CA SER A 121 -3.51 -11.71 9.12
C SER A 121 -2.60 -12.30 8.06
N VAL A 122 -1.47 -12.83 8.51
CA VAL A 122 -0.54 -13.57 7.65
C VAL A 122 -1.17 -14.88 7.18
N GLU A 123 -1.99 -15.50 8.02
CA GLU A 123 -2.56 -16.83 7.77
C GLU A 123 -3.57 -16.84 6.61
N SER A 124 -4.27 -15.73 6.36
CA SER A 124 -5.13 -15.57 5.17
C SER A 124 -4.38 -15.07 3.93
N TYR A 125 -3.13 -14.62 4.08
CA TYR A 125 -2.34 -14.02 3.02
C TYR A 125 -1.57 -15.08 2.22
N VAL A 126 -2.32 -15.95 1.55
CA VAL A 126 -1.80 -17.19 0.94
C VAL A 126 -1.14 -16.96 -0.43
N ALA A 127 -1.80 -16.23 -1.32
CA ALA A 127 -1.30 -15.93 -2.67
C ALA A 127 -1.93 -14.63 -3.20
N PRO A 128 -1.25 -13.88 -4.10
CA PRO A 128 -1.84 -12.70 -4.71
C PRO A 128 -3.08 -13.04 -5.52
N ARG A 129 -4.11 -12.18 -5.43
CA ARG A 129 -5.32 -12.35 -6.24
C ARG A 129 -4.97 -12.32 -7.73
N PRO A 130 -5.49 -13.25 -8.57
CA PRO A 130 -5.20 -13.27 -10.00
C PRO A 130 -5.46 -11.94 -10.72
N LEU A 131 -6.49 -11.20 -10.29
CA LEU A 131 -6.80 -9.86 -10.78
C LEU A 131 -5.63 -8.87 -10.62
N MET A 132 -4.93 -8.91 -9.50
CA MET A 132 -3.79 -8.02 -9.22
C MET A 132 -2.60 -8.36 -10.12
N LEU A 133 -2.46 -9.62 -10.52
CA LEU A 133 -1.36 -10.11 -11.37
C LEU A 133 -1.63 -9.95 -12.87
N ALA A 134 -2.89 -9.93 -13.29
CA ALA A 134 -3.26 -9.88 -14.71
C ALA A 134 -2.96 -8.53 -15.36
N ASP A 135 -2.63 -8.52 -16.65
CA ASP A 135 -2.57 -7.28 -17.43
C ASP A 135 -3.99 -6.79 -17.75
N VAL A 136 -4.18 -5.47 -17.80
CA VAL A 136 -5.45 -4.88 -18.22
C VAL A 136 -5.55 -4.93 -19.74
N PRO A 137 -6.67 -5.35 -20.34
CA PRO A 137 -6.88 -5.28 -21.77
C PRO A 137 -6.67 -3.85 -22.29
N ALA A 138 -6.03 -3.69 -23.45
CA ALA A 138 -5.65 -2.37 -23.98
C ALA A 138 -6.81 -1.36 -24.03
N ALA A 139 -8.03 -1.81 -24.38
CA ALA A 139 -9.22 -0.96 -24.45
C ALA A 139 -9.74 -0.48 -23.08
N GLN A 140 -9.36 -1.16 -21.99
CA GLN A 140 -9.74 -0.84 -20.61
C GLN A 140 -8.63 -0.12 -19.84
N ARG A 141 -7.43 0.02 -20.45
CA ARG A 141 -6.33 0.80 -19.86
C ARG A 141 -6.71 2.27 -19.84
N ARG A 142 -6.18 2.98 -18.85
CA ARG A 142 -6.37 4.42 -18.71
C ARG A 142 -5.03 5.11 -18.64
N GLU A 143 -5.00 6.33 -19.12
CA GLU A 143 -3.81 7.19 -19.00
C GLU A 143 -3.42 7.36 -17.54
N ARG A 144 -2.11 7.44 -17.28
CA ARG A 144 -1.53 7.62 -15.95
C ARG A 144 -2.24 8.66 -15.09
N ALA A 145 -2.50 9.85 -15.64
CA ALA A 145 -3.14 10.93 -14.90
C ALA A 145 -4.57 10.55 -14.45
N ARG A 146 -5.30 9.78 -15.27
CA ARG A 146 -6.63 9.27 -14.89
C ARG A 146 -6.52 8.18 -13.83
N MET A 147 -5.53 7.29 -13.93
CA MET A 147 -5.28 6.27 -12.90
C MET A 147 -5.00 6.92 -11.54
N ILE A 148 -4.14 7.93 -11.49
CA ILE A 148 -3.86 8.71 -10.28
C ILE A 148 -5.13 9.38 -9.75
N SER A 149 -5.92 10.04 -10.61
CA SER A 149 -7.18 10.68 -10.21
C SER A 149 -8.19 9.68 -9.62
N VAL A 150 -8.26 8.46 -10.13
CA VAL A 150 -9.15 7.41 -9.62
C VAL A 150 -8.69 6.91 -8.25
N ALA A 151 -7.37 6.73 -8.07
CA ALA A 151 -6.76 6.35 -6.79
C ALA A 151 -6.92 7.47 -5.73
N ASP A 152 -6.71 8.73 -6.09
CA ASP A 152 -6.93 9.86 -5.17
C ASP A 152 -8.41 10.03 -4.79
N GLY A 153 -9.33 9.75 -5.73
CA GLY A 153 -10.76 9.72 -5.46
C GLY A 153 -11.18 8.66 -4.43
N TYR A 154 -10.42 7.56 -4.28
CA TYR A 154 -10.61 6.61 -3.18
C TYR A 154 -10.37 7.30 -1.83
N PHE A 155 -9.28 8.06 -1.73
CA PHE A 155 -8.95 8.77 -0.51
C PHE A 155 -9.92 9.91 -0.19
N ASP A 156 -10.49 10.57 -1.20
CA ASP A 156 -11.60 11.53 -0.99
C ASP A 156 -12.86 10.82 -0.49
N THR A 157 -13.17 9.65 -1.05
CA THR A 157 -14.29 8.80 -0.61
C THR A 157 -14.13 8.34 0.84
N LEU A 158 -12.90 8.00 1.25
CA LEU A 158 -12.57 7.59 2.63
C LEU A 158 -12.59 8.76 3.61
N GLN A 159 -11.96 9.90 3.26
CA GLN A 159 -11.84 11.06 4.16
C GLN A 159 -13.20 11.69 4.48
N LEU A 160 -14.08 11.79 3.48
CA LEU A 160 -15.39 12.39 3.66
C LEU A 160 -16.36 11.33 4.18
N ASN A 161 -16.45 10.20 3.49
CA ASN A 161 -17.30 9.07 3.80
C ASN A 161 -18.70 9.37 4.37
N ASP A 162 -19.45 10.23 3.68
CA ASP A 162 -20.86 10.55 3.94
C ASP A 162 -21.84 9.79 3.04
N GLY A 163 -21.35 8.73 2.37
CA GLY A 163 -22.09 7.93 1.41
C GLY A 163 -21.91 8.38 -0.05
N GLN A 164 -21.38 9.57 -0.30
CA GLN A 164 -20.97 9.99 -1.63
C GLN A 164 -19.65 9.30 -2.02
N LEU A 165 -19.59 8.75 -3.23
CA LEU A 165 -18.37 8.21 -3.81
C LEU A 165 -17.72 9.26 -4.73
N PHE A 166 -16.42 9.45 -4.58
CA PHE A 166 -15.59 10.35 -5.41
C PHE A 166 -14.72 9.57 -6.42
N THR A 167 -14.90 8.25 -6.44
CA THR A 167 -14.36 7.33 -7.43
C THR A 167 -15.40 6.24 -7.71
N GLU A 168 -15.13 5.38 -8.67
CA GLU A 168 -15.99 4.26 -9.02
C GLU A 168 -15.28 2.95 -8.74
N PHE A 169 -16.06 1.93 -8.38
CA PHE A 169 -15.59 0.57 -8.11
C PHE A 169 -16.23 -0.38 -9.11
N THR A 170 -15.55 -1.48 -9.45
CA THR A 170 -16.23 -2.61 -10.07
C THR A 170 -17.09 -3.33 -9.03
N ASP A 171 -18.13 -4.04 -9.48
CA ASP A 171 -19.07 -4.73 -8.58
C ASP A 171 -18.38 -5.83 -7.75
N ASP A 172 -17.31 -6.40 -8.30
CA ASP A 172 -16.47 -7.43 -7.68
C ASP A 172 -15.22 -6.88 -6.97
N CYS A 173 -15.17 -5.57 -6.72
CA CYS A 173 -14.01 -4.96 -6.08
C CYS A 173 -13.86 -5.46 -4.64
N ASP A 174 -12.73 -6.13 -4.40
CA ASP A 174 -12.31 -6.60 -3.08
C ASP A 174 -11.10 -5.83 -2.53
N ARG A 175 -11.01 -5.74 -1.20
CA ARG A 175 -9.92 -5.12 -0.47
C ARG A 175 -9.27 -6.10 0.50
N ILE A 176 -7.94 -6.14 0.47
CA ILE A 176 -7.11 -6.83 1.47
C ILE A 176 -6.29 -5.78 2.21
N GLU A 177 -6.34 -5.82 3.54
CA GLU A 177 -5.64 -4.90 4.44
C GLU A 177 -4.82 -5.72 5.43
N ASN A 178 -3.50 -5.50 5.46
CA ASN A 178 -2.56 -6.21 6.35
C ASN A 178 -2.70 -7.75 6.28
N GLY A 179 -3.10 -8.26 5.11
CA GLY A 179 -3.27 -9.67 4.81
C GLY A 179 -4.68 -10.23 5.01
N LEU A 180 -5.60 -9.47 5.62
CA LEU A 180 -6.99 -9.87 5.81
C LEU A 180 -7.89 -9.27 4.72
N GLN A 181 -8.70 -10.10 4.07
CA GLN A 181 -9.74 -9.60 3.18
C GLN A 181 -10.87 -8.96 4.00
N THR A 182 -11.11 -7.65 3.83
CA THR A 182 -12.09 -6.87 4.59
C THR A 182 -13.37 -6.56 3.80
N THR A 183 -13.59 -7.26 2.69
CA THR A 183 -14.78 -7.18 1.82
C THR A 183 -15.26 -8.58 1.44
N ASN A 184 -16.56 -8.74 1.18
CA ASN A 184 -17.17 -10.01 0.83
C ASN A 184 -16.72 -11.20 1.72
N ASN A 185 -16.48 -10.94 3.00
CA ASN A 185 -15.90 -11.89 3.97
C ASN A 185 -16.72 -11.91 5.26
N SER A 186 -16.81 -13.09 5.89
CA SER A 186 -17.52 -13.28 7.15
C SER A 186 -16.55 -13.20 8.32
N ILE A 187 -16.49 -12.05 8.98
CA ILE A 187 -15.61 -11.80 10.12
C ILE A 187 -16.46 -11.61 11.38
N GLU A 188 -16.23 -12.44 12.40
CA GLU A 188 -16.96 -12.35 13.67
C GLU A 188 -16.78 -10.97 14.31
N GLY A 189 -17.90 -10.34 14.71
CA GLY A 189 -17.89 -8.99 15.28
C GLY A 189 -17.66 -7.85 14.27
N TYR A 190 -17.50 -8.16 12.97
CA TYR A 190 -17.27 -7.16 11.93
C TYR A 190 -18.15 -7.43 10.68
N PRO A 191 -19.49 -7.30 10.81
CA PRO A 191 -20.45 -7.69 9.76
C PRO A 191 -20.34 -6.85 8.48
N ILE A 192 -19.79 -5.64 8.56
CA ILE A 192 -19.59 -4.76 7.40
C ILE A 192 -18.65 -5.39 6.36
N ALA A 193 -17.72 -6.26 6.79
CA ALA A 193 -16.85 -7.00 5.88
C ALA A 193 -17.62 -7.94 4.93
N GLY A 194 -18.89 -8.26 5.20
CA GLY A 194 -19.72 -9.04 4.29
C GLY A 194 -20.11 -8.29 3.01
N MET A 195 -19.81 -7.00 2.90
CA MET A 195 -20.14 -6.15 1.74
C MET A 195 -18.90 -5.87 0.87
N GLY A 196 -19.12 -5.52 -0.40
CA GLY A 196 -18.07 -5.06 -1.31
C GLY A 196 -17.60 -3.63 -1.03
N CYS A 197 -16.50 -3.20 -1.65
CA CYS A 197 -15.88 -1.89 -1.39
C CYS A 197 -16.86 -0.71 -1.44
N ALA A 198 -17.62 -0.58 -2.54
CA ALA A 198 -18.52 0.56 -2.75
C ALA A 198 -19.63 0.64 -1.70
N ASP A 199 -20.18 -0.50 -1.29
CA ASP A 199 -21.30 -0.54 -0.35
C ASP A 199 -20.88 -0.17 1.07
N GLN A 200 -19.67 -0.58 1.49
CA GLN A 200 -19.11 -0.13 2.76
C GLN A 200 -18.95 1.39 2.80
N PHE A 201 -18.45 1.98 1.71
CA PHE A 201 -18.34 3.44 1.60
C PHE A 201 -19.71 4.13 1.58
N ARG A 202 -20.68 3.58 0.85
CA ARG A 202 -22.04 4.14 0.80
C ARG A 202 -22.70 4.21 2.17
N LEU A 203 -22.40 3.28 3.07
CA LEU A 203 -22.91 3.26 4.44
C LEU A 203 -22.25 4.26 5.38
N GLY A 204 -21.14 4.89 4.99
CA GLY A 204 -20.44 5.82 5.88
C GLY A 204 -19.66 5.12 7.00
N GLN A 205 -19.22 3.87 6.78
CA GLN A 205 -18.49 3.05 7.76
C GLN A 205 -17.23 3.76 8.31
N TYR A 206 -16.53 4.50 7.47
CA TYR A 206 -15.24 5.14 7.73
C TYR A 206 -15.35 6.59 8.19
N ARG A 207 -16.54 7.04 8.62
CA ARG A 207 -16.76 8.43 9.07
C ARG A 207 -15.85 8.86 10.25
N TYR A 208 -15.17 7.91 10.89
CA TYR A 208 -14.15 8.17 11.92
C TYR A 208 -12.77 8.56 11.37
N ASP A 209 -12.52 8.41 10.06
CA ASP A 209 -11.27 8.82 9.42
C ASP A 209 -11.29 10.35 9.20
N ASP A 210 -10.45 11.10 9.90
CA ASP A 210 -10.55 12.57 9.92
C ASP A 210 -9.87 13.24 8.72
N ARG A 211 -8.68 12.77 8.34
CA ARG A 211 -7.88 13.39 7.28
C ARG A 211 -6.97 12.39 6.61
N LEU A 212 -6.99 12.38 5.28
CA LEU A 212 -6.02 11.69 4.45
C LEU A 212 -5.00 12.70 3.92
N ARG A 213 -3.79 12.69 4.50
CA ARG A 213 -2.74 13.69 4.23
C ARG A 213 -1.51 13.07 3.56
N ASP A 214 -0.65 13.95 3.05
CA ASP A 214 0.61 13.61 2.38
C ASP A 214 0.45 12.52 1.32
N ARG A 215 -0.70 12.54 0.63
CA ARG A 215 -1.05 11.60 -0.43
C ARG A 215 -0.08 11.76 -1.59
N ARG A 216 0.51 10.66 -2.03
CA ARG A 216 1.44 10.57 -3.17
C ARG A 216 1.19 9.30 -3.96
N PHE A 217 1.57 9.32 -5.23
CA PHE A 217 1.33 8.24 -6.19
C PHE A 217 2.62 7.88 -6.94
N PRO A 218 3.64 7.38 -6.22
CA PRO A 218 5.01 7.28 -6.73
C PRO A 218 5.18 6.27 -7.88
N LEU A 219 4.23 5.36 -8.09
CA LEU A 219 4.35 4.27 -9.04
C LEU A 219 3.03 4.04 -9.76
N VAL A 220 3.06 4.11 -11.10
CA VAL A 220 1.94 3.74 -11.97
C VAL A 220 2.41 2.75 -13.03
N ASP A 221 1.81 1.57 -13.06
CA ASP A 221 1.98 0.55 -14.11
C ASP A 221 0.72 0.52 -14.99
N GLU A 222 0.74 1.22 -16.12
CA GLU A 222 -0.41 1.38 -17.00
C GLU A 222 -0.86 0.07 -17.67
N GLU A 223 0.05 -0.89 -17.84
CA GLU A 223 -0.25 -2.19 -18.44
C GLU A 223 -0.92 -3.12 -17.45
N LYS A 224 -0.43 -3.15 -16.20
CA LYS A 224 -1.08 -3.87 -15.10
C LYS A 224 -2.31 -3.13 -14.57
N GLY A 225 -2.47 -1.86 -14.90
CA GLY A 225 -3.50 -1.01 -14.31
C GLY A 225 -3.30 -0.85 -12.80
N LEU A 226 -2.07 -0.73 -12.32
CA LEU A 226 -1.78 -0.66 -10.89
C LEU A 226 -1.23 0.73 -10.52
N VAL A 227 -1.70 1.27 -9.40
CA VAL A 227 -1.19 2.53 -8.81
C VAL A 227 -0.80 2.25 -7.38
N LEU A 228 0.48 2.44 -7.03
CA LEU A 228 0.87 2.50 -5.63
C LEU A 228 0.65 3.91 -5.12
N ALA A 229 -0.06 4.02 -4.02
CA ALA A 229 -0.20 5.23 -3.24
C ALA A 229 0.48 5.10 -1.89
N GLY A 230 0.91 6.24 -1.34
CA GLY A 230 1.36 6.34 0.04
C GLY A 230 0.78 7.60 0.69
N GLY A 231 0.70 7.59 2.02
CA GLY A 231 0.16 8.72 2.77
C GLY A 231 -0.15 8.34 4.21
N PHE A 232 -1.05 9.12 4.82
CA PHE A 232 -1.52 8.87 6.18
C PHE A 232 -3.03 9.00 6.29
N ILE A 233 -3.63 8.20 7.16
CA ILE A 233 -5.01 8.37 7.62
C ILE A 233 -4.92 8.84 9.08
N ASP A 234 -5.36 10.07 9.34
CA ASP A 234 -5.36 10.64 10.68
C ASP A 234 -6.70 10.34 11.38
N HIS A 235 -6.61 9.93 12.64
CA HIS A 235 -7.76 9.78 13.54
C HIS A 235 -7.52 10.66 14.74
N CYS A 236 -8.31 11.71 14.94
CA CYS A 236 -8.24 12.54 16.13
C CYS A 236 -9.10 11.99 17.27
N GLY A 237 -9.98 11.01 16.98
CA GLY A 237 -10.80 10.32 17.98
C GLY A 237 -11.95 11.17 18.56
N LYS A 238 -12.36 12.24 17.86
CA LYS A 238 -13.43 13.14 18.34
C LYS A 238 -14.84 12.63 18.07
N VAL A 239 -15.00 11.78 17.05
CA VAL A 239 -16.29 11.21 16.64
C VAL A 239 -16.41 9.82 17.25
N MET A 240 -17.27 9.68 18.26
CA MET A 240 -17.46 8.41 18.96
C MET A 240 -18.72 7.67 18.53
N ASP A 241 -19.84 8.37 18.41
CA ASP A 241 -21.12 7.78 18.03
C ASP A 241 -21.43 8.15 16.58
N ILE A 242 -21.57 7.13 15.72
CA ILE A 242 -21.82 7.30 14.28
C ILE A 242 -23.15 6.62 13.96
N THR A 243 -24.02 7.34 13.27
CA THR A 243 -25.16 6.74 12.57
C THR A 243 -24.80 6.65 11.10
N TRP A 244 -24.85 5.44 10.55
CA TRP A 244 -24.60 5.21 9.12
C TRP A 244 -25.67 5.90 8.26
N THR A 245 -25.42 5.96 6.96
CA THR A 245 -26.31 6.64 5.99
C THR A 245 -27.66 5.93 5.81
N ASP A 246 -27.80 4.70 6.29
CA ASP A 246 -29.09 3.99 6.38
C ASP A 246 -30.04 4.59 7.43
N GLY A 247 -29.55 5.50 8.28
CA GLY A 247 -30.31 6.22 9.30
C GLY A 247 -30.69 5.39 10.53
N VAL A 248 -30.35 4.10 10.57
CA VAL A 248 -30.77 3.18 11.63
C VAL A 248 -29.61 2.46 12.31
N THR A 249 -28.53 2.18 11.58
CA THR A 249 -27.37 1.50 12.13
C THR A 249 -26.53 2.48 12.93
N ARG A 250 -26.31 2.14 14.20
CA ARG A 250 -25.51 2.92 15.14
C ARG A 250 -24.27 2.13 15.51
N VAL A 251 -23.11 2.73 15.27
CA VAL A 251 -21.82 2.13 15.63
C VAL A 251 -21.04 3.09 16.50
N ARG A 252 -20.14 2.52 17.30
CA ARG A 252 -19.15 3.28 18.04
C ARG A 252 -17.83 3.24 17.29
N SER A 253 -17.19 4.38 17.11
CA SER A 253 -15.86 4.48 16.51
C SER A 253 -14.88 3.57 17.27
N PRO A 254 -14.07 2.75 16.56
CA PRO A 254 -12.97 2.02 17.18
C PRO A 254 -11.83 2.96 17.59
N PHE A 255 -11.82 4.20 17.08
CA PHE A 255 -10.77 5.20 17.33
C PHE A 255 -11.27 6.24 18.32
N PHE A 256 -10.82 6.09 19.57
CA PHE A 256 -11.20 6.92 20.72
C PHE A 256 -10.04 7.75 21.27
N TYR A 257 -8.90 7.78 20.57
CA TYR A 257 -7.73 8.59 20.90
C TYR A 257 -6.94 8.97 19.64
N PRO A 258 -6.14 10.05 19.68
CA PRO A 258 -5.39 10.49 18.51
C PRO A 258 -4.27 9.52 18.09
N HIS A 259 -4.29 9.09 16.83
CA HIS A 259 -3.18 8.38 16.17
C HIS A 259 -3.29 8.56 14.65
N SER A 260 -2.25 8.18 13.92
CA SER A 260 -2.29 8.15 12.45
C SER A 260 -1.95 6.75 11.98
N TYR A 261 -2.47 6.34 10.83
CA TYR A 261 -1.88 5.28 10.02
C TYR A 261 -0.90 5.86 9.03
N VAL A 262 0.22 5.20 8.81
CA VAL A 262 1.05 5.35 7.62
C VAL A 262 0.84 4.15 6.72
N LEU A 263 0.70 4.35 5.41
CA LEU A 263 0.31 3.30 4.48
C LEU A 263 1.11 3.30 3.17
N LEU A 264 1.21 2.10 2.61
CA LEU A 264 1.36 1.87 1.18
C LEU A 264 0.14 1.07 0.72
N GLU A 265 -0.60 1.59 -0.26
CA GLU A 265 -1.84 1.01 -0.76
C GLU A 265 -1.82 0.95 -2.28
N LEU A 266 -2.04 -0.25 -2.82
CA LEU A 266 -1.96 -0.57 -4.23
C LEU A 266 -3.38 -0.75 -4.79
N PHE A 267 -3.72 0.08 -5.77
CA PHE A 267 -5.01 0.09 -6.43
C PHE A 267 -4.92 -0.56 -7.81
N LYS A 268 -5.78 -1.55 -8.07
CA LYS A 268 -6.05 -2.06 -9.42
C LYS A 268 -7.14 -1.22 -10.06
N ILE A 269 -6.86 -0.67 -11.23
CA ILE A 269 -7.75 0.17 -12.02
C ILE A 269 -8.02 -0.50 -13.36
N VAL A 270 -9.28 -0.84 -13.60
CA VAL A 270 -9.77 -1.44 -14.85
C VAL A 270 -10.88 -0.55 -15.37
N ASP A 271 -10.74 -0.09 -16.61
CA ASP A 271 -11.76 0.73 -17.26
C ASP A 271 -12.10 2.02 -16.47
N GLY A 272 -11.13 2.58 -15.76
CA GLY A 272 -11.30 3.80 -14.96
C GLY A 272 -12.03 3.59 -13.63
N ARG A 273 -12.20 2.35 -13.18
CA ARG A 273 -12.81 1.96 -11.91
C ARG A 273 -11.83 1.15 -11.08
N ILE A 274 -11.91 1.26 -9.76
CA ILE A 274 -11.13 0.45 -8.82
C ILE A 274 -11.71 -0.96 -8.81
N ALA A 275 -10.89 -1.93 -9.21
CA ALA A 275 -11.25 -3.34 -9.26
C ALA A 275 -10.66 -4.15 -8.10
N GLY A 276 -9.67 -3.60 -7.40
CA GLY A 276 -9.06 -4.27 -6.25
C GLY A 276 -8.14 -3.34 -5.48
N VAL A 277 -8.03 -3.60 -4.19
CA VAL A 277 -7.21 -2.82 -3.25
C VAL A 277 -6.36 -3.77 -2.42
N GLU A 278 -5.06 -3.47 -2.29
CA GLU A 278 -4.12 -4.18 -1.42
C GLU A 278 -3.36 -3.16 -0.57
N ALA A 279 -3.52 -3.20 0.75
CA ALA A 279 -2.97 -2.19 1.65
C ALA A 279 -2.12 -2.82 2.76
N VAL A 280 -0.97 -2.20 3.04
CA VAL A 280 -0.19 -2.45 4.25
C VAL A 280 -0.01 -1.13 4.97
N PHE A 281 -0.39 -1.09 6.24
CA PHE A 281 -0.34 0.11 7.03
C PHE A 281 -0.15 -0.19 8.51
N VAL A 282 0.45 0.77 9.21
CA VAL A 282 0.71 0.65 10.64
C VAL A 282 0.35 1.92 11.41
N THR A 283 0.02 1.75 12.69
CA THR A 283 -0.17 2.87 13.61
C THR A 283 1.15 3.58 13.90
N VAL A 284 1.12 4.91 13.77
CA VAL A 284 2.20 5.83 14.13
C VAL A 284 1.64 6.96 15.00
N PRO A 285 2.49 7.73 15.71
CA PRO A 285 2.04 8.88 16.48
C PRO A 285 1.20 9.85 15.62
N TYR A 286 0.17 10.43 16.25
CA TYR A 286 -0.72 11.38 15.59
C TYR A 286 0.05 12.53 14.94
N ASN A 287 -0.25 12.85 13.68
CA ASN A 287 0.44 13.86 12.87
C ASN A 287 1.95 13.60 12.67
N MET A 288 2.43 12.35 12.79
CA MET A 288 3.82 12.04 12.48
C MET A 288 4.14 12.48 11.03
N PRO A 289 5.14 13.36 10.82
CA PRO A 289 5.42 13.91 9.51
C PRO A 289 5.95 12.83 8.55
N SER A 290 5.69 13.04 7.26
CA SER A 290 6.30 12.23 6.21
C SER A 290 7.80 12.53 6.10
N PRO A 291 8.69 11.52 6.09
CA PRO A 291 10.09 11.67 5.66
C PRO A 291 10.20 11.80 4.14
N TRP A 292 9.13 11.47 3.40
CA TRP A 292 9.08 11.55 1.94
C TRP A 292 8.58 12.93 1.51
N PRO A 293 9.27 13.59 0.55
CA PRO A 293 8.81 14.85 0.00
C PRO A 293 7.47 14.67 -0.74
N PRO A 294 6.66 15.74 -0.87
CA PRO A 294 5.51 15.71 -1.76
C PRO A 294 5.92 15.39 -3.19
N ASP A 295 5.06 14.70 -3.95
CA ASP A 295 5.28 14.52 -5.39
C ASP A 295 5.44 15.89 -6.06
N THR A 296 6.53 16.06 -6.82
CA THR A 296 6.70 17.22 -7.69
C THR A 296 5.74 17.05 -8.86
N ARG A 297 4.57 17.67 -8.77
CA ARG A 297 3.55 17.68 -9.83
C ARG A 297 4.05 18.36 -11.10
#